data_AF-A0A960IY57-F1
#
_entry.id   AF-A0A960IY57-F1
#
_cell.length_a   1.000
_cell.length_b   1.000
_cell.length_c   1.000
_cell.angle_alpha   90.00
_cell.angle_beta   90.00
_cell.angle_gamma   90.00
#
_symmetry.space_group_name_H-M   'P 1'
#
loop_
_entity.id
_entity.type
_entity.pdbx_description
1 polymer ?
#
loop_
_entity_poly.entity_id
_entity_poly.type
_entity_poly.pdbx_seq_one_letter_code
_entity_poly.pdbx_strand_id
1 'polypeptide(L)'
;SAAYVCLDDEQLALHSALVLDRHVGDPTCPVVVRLRSEASAGALLGERPGAGPHDRIHAFGLVERSADPDLLFLGTTERIARALHDVYVAGMEANGWAYGPVRDDERRISPSLAPWGELDEELRRANRDQAAGVGEKLDAVGCGLSDVRGPASDLLVFGPDEVELLAEMEHERWERDLRRRGWTLGAWDREARTSPYLIPWSELDEDARDRDRRFVEGLPGLLAGLGLWVVRLEPGQALRHA
;
A
#
# COMPACT_ATOMS: atom_id res chain seq x y z
N SER A 1 -20.10 -13.42 -19.01
CA SER A 1 -19.60 -12.21 -19.68
C SER A 1 -20.27 -11.00 -19.06
N ALA A 2 -19.63 -9.82 -19.02
CA ALA A 2 -20.21 -8.59 -18.47
C ALA A 2 -19.89 -7.41 -19.40
N ALA A 3 -20.79 -6.44 -19.52
CA ALA A 3 -20.61 -5.23 -20.29
C ALA A 3 -20.39 -4.02 -19.36
N TYR A 4 -19.35 -3.23 -19.60
CA TYR A 4 -18.98 -2.09 -18.75
C TYR A 4 -19.15 -0.78 -19.52
N VAL A 5 -19.78 0.21 -18.89
CA VAL A 5 -19.95 1.56 -19.42
C VAL A 5 -19.26 2.56 -18.49
N CYS A 6 -18.14 3.11 -18.97
CA CYS A 6 -17.26 4.01 -18.23
C CYS A 6 -17.08 5.31 -18.99
N LEU A 7 -18.13 6.14 -19.07
CA LEU A 7 -18.07 7.46 -19.70
C LEU A 7 -17.94 8.55 -18.63
N ASP A 8 -17.33 9.69 -18.98
CA ASP A 8 -17.13 10.83 -18.09
C ASP A 8 -18.41 11.66 -17.87
N ASP A 9 -19.27 11.66 -18.87
CA ASP A 9 -20.62 12.20 -18.78
C ASP A 9 -21.56 11.15 -18.19
N GLU A 10 -22.09 11.38 -16.99
CA GLU A 10 -22.98 10.44 -16.29
C GLU A 10 -24.29 10.19 -17.04
N GLN A 11 -24.84 11.21 -17.70
CA GLN A 11 -26.09 11.08 -18.45
C GLN A 11 -25.87 10.20 -19.68
N LEU A 12 -24.75 10.38 -20.35
CA LEU A 12 -24.35 9.55 -21.48
C LEU A 12 -24.01 8.13 -21.04
N ALA A 13 -23.27 7.95 -19.94
CA ALA A 13 -22.96 6.63 -19.38
C ALA A 13 -24.23 5.83 -19.09
N LEU A 14 -25.21 6.47 -18.46
CA LEU A 14 -26.47 5.84 -18.13
C LEU A 14 -27.31 5.54 -19.38
N HIS A 15 -27.38 6.49 -20.31
CA HIS A 15 -28.09 6.28 -21.57
C HIS A 15 -27.50 5.10 -22.35
N SER A 16 -26.17 5.04 -22.48
CA SER A 16 -25.47 3.94 -23.13
C SER A 16 -25.72 2.60 -22.43
N ALA A 17 -25.77 2.57 -21.09
CA ALA A 17 -26.06 1.37 -20.34
C ALA A 17 -27.48 0.84 -20.55
N LEU A 18 -28.49 1.73 -20.57
CA LEU A 18 -29.87 1.37 -20.87
C LEU A 18 -30.04 0.87 -22.30
N VAL A 19 -29.33 1.49 -23.25
CA VAL A 19 -29.30 1.03 -24.64
C VAL A 19 -28.63 -0.35 -24.72
N LEU A 20 -27.52 -0.58 -24.03
CA LEU A 20 -26.84 -1.86 -24.00
C LEU A 20 -27.69 -2.95 -23.36
N ASP A 21 -28.34 -2.70 -22.22
CA ASP A 21 -29.25 -3.66 -21.57
C ASP A 21 -30.35 -4.15 -22.53
N ARG A 22 -30.85 -3.26 -23.41
CA ARG A 22 -31.87 -3.60 -24.40
C ARG A 22 -31.35 -4.33 -25.64
N HIS A 23 -30.06 -4.24 -25.95
CA HIS A 23 -29.48 -4.76 -27.20
C HIS A 23 -28.48 -5.91 -26.98
N VAL A 24 -28.04 -6.13 -25.73
CA VAL A 24 -27.28 -7.31 -25.33
C VAL A 24 -28.24 -8.49 -25.35
N GLY A 25 -28.14 -9.32 -26.38
CA GLY A 25 -29.01 -10.48 -26.60
C GLY A 25 -28.84 -11.62 -25.58
N ASP A 26 -27.87 -11.51 -24.67
CA ASP A 26 -27.64 -12.46 -23.57
C ASP A 26 -28.33 -11.96 -22.28
N PRO A 27 -29.45 -12.57 -21.87
CA PRO A 27 -30.18 -12.25 -20.65
C PRO A 27 -29.50 -12.79 -19.38
N THR A 28 -28.20 -13.07 -19.39
CA THR A 28 -27.38 -13.35 -18.20
C THR A 28 -26.14 -12.45 -18.08
N CYS A 29 -25.80 -11.69 -19.12
CA CYS A 29 -24.73 -10.69 -19.14
C CYS A 29 -25.09 -9.40 -18.35
N PRO A 30 -24.51 -9.13 -17.16
CA PRO A 30 -24.76 -7.90 -16.43
C PRO A 30 -24.17 -6.68 -17.15
N VAL A 31 -24.86 -5.55 -17.03
CA VAL A 31 -24.40 -4.24 -17.51
C VAL A 31 -23.99 -3.40 -16.31
N VAL A 32 -22.71 -3.05 -16.22
CA VAL A 32 -22.15 -2.31 -15.09
C VAL A 32 -21.84 -0.89 -15.53
N VAL A 33 -22.28 0.11 -14.76
CA VAL A 33 -22.17 1.53 -15.11
C VAL A 33 -21.41 2.27 -14.02
N ARG A 34 -20.38 3.02 -14.42
CA ARG A 34 -19.66 3.94 -13.54
C ARG A 34 -20.42 5.25 -13.43
N LEU A 35 -20.83 5.64 -12.22
CA LEU A 35 -21.36 6.97 -11.90
C LEU A 35 -20.39 7.72 -10.96
N ARG A 36 -20.41 9.05 -10.96
CA ARG A 36 -19.56 9.92 -10.11
C ARG A 36 -20.18 10.20 -8.74
N SER A 37 -21.45 9.88 -8.51
CA SER A 37 -22.08 10.05 -7.20
C SER A 37 -22.97 8.87 -6.80
N GLU A 38 -22.94 8.50 -5.51
CA GLU A 38 -23.84 7.48 -4.95
C GLU A 38 -25.31 7.90 -4.96
N ALA A 39 -25.59 9.21 -4.86
CA ALA A 39 -26.94 9.75 -4.96
C ALA A 39 -27.58 9.43 -6.31
N SER A 40 -26.78 9.43 -7.39
CA SER A 40 -27.20 9.06 -8.74
C SER A 40 -27.45 7.55 -8.87
N ALA A 41 -26.71 6.70 -8.15
CA ALA A 41 -26.89 5.24 -8.17
C ALA A 41 -28.14 4.80 -7.39
N GLY A 42 -28.38 5.38 -6.21
CA GLY A 42 -29.54 5.08 -5.36
C GLY A 42 -30.87 5.55 -5.98
N ALA A 43 -30.89 6.67 -6.69
CA ALA A 43 -32.08 7.19 -7.35
C ALA A 43 -32.56 6.33 -8.54
N LEU A 44 -31.68 5.51 -9.11
CA LEU A 44 -31.93 4.73 -10.33
C LEU A 44 -32.19 3.24 -10.09
N LEU A 45 -31.64 2.66 -9.02
CA LEU A 45 -31.75 1.22 -8.77
C LEU A 45 -32.98 0.81 -7.96
N GLY A 46 -33.70 1.77 -7.35
CA GLY A 46 -34.73 1.44 -6.36
C GLY A 46 -34.10 0.77 -5.13
N GLU A 47 -34.60 1.04 -3.94
CA GLU A 47 -33.92 0.69 -2.68
C GLU A 47 -33.85 -0.83 -2.37
N ARG A 48 -34.08 -1.74 -3.34
CA ARG A 48 -34.05 -3.20 -3.13
C ARG A 48 -33.58 -3.97 -4.36
N PRO A 49 -32.60 -4.90 -4.24
CA PRO A 49 -32.34 -5.89 -5.28
C PRO A 49 -33.56 -6.82 -5.42
N GLY A 50 -34.08 -7.01 -6.64
CA GLY A 50 -34.95 -8.15 -6.98
C GLY A 50 -36.41 -7.87 -7.37
N ALA A 51 -36.77 -6.68 -7.87
CA ALA A 51 -38.15 -6.45 -8.34
C ALA A 51 -38.33 -5.27 -9.33
N GLY A 52 -37.33 -4.92 -10.13
CA GLY A 52 -37.42 -3.81 -11.10
C GLY A 52 -37.10 -4.20 -12.55
N PRO A 53 -37.59 -3.45 -13.57
CA PRO A 53 -37.33 -3.71 -15.00
C PRO A 53 -35.85 -3.58 -15.43
N HIS A 54 -34.92 -3.33 -14.50
CA HIS A 54 -33.49 -3.11 -14.73
C HIS A 54 -32.59 -3.87 -13.73
N ASP A 55 -33.03 -5.02 -13.21
CA ASP A 55 -32.28 -5.87 -12.25
C ASP A 55 -30.87 -6.30 -12.74
N ARG A 56 -30.56 -6.09 -14.02
CA ARG A 56 -29.28 -6.43 -14.68
C ARG A 56 -28.28 -5.28 -14.72
N ILE A 57 -28.74 -4.07 -14.43
CA ILE A 57 -27.94 -2.87 -14.45
C ILE A 57 -27.39 -2.67 -13.04
N HIS A 58 -26.07 -2.75 -12.91
CA HIS A 58 -25.38 -2.47 -11.65
C HIS A 58 -24.74 -1.10 -11.76
N ALA A 59 -25.38 -0.08 -11.18
CA ALA A 59 -24.77 1.22 -11.01
C ALA A 59 -23.96 1.20 -9.72
N PHE A 60 -22.67 1.51 -9.81
CA PHE A 60 -21.86 1.81 -8.65
C PHE A 60 -21.46 3.28 -8.71
N GLY A 61 -21.72 4.01 -7.63
CA GLY A 61 -21.15 5.33 -7.46
C GLY A 61 -19.66 5.14 -7.17
N LEU A 62 -18.81 5.55 -8.09
CA LEU A 62 -17.48 6.00 -7.70
C LEU A 62 -17.77 7.27 -6.89
N VAL A 63 -17.87 7.14 -5.57
CA VAL A 63 -17.89 8.33 -4.71
C VAL A 63 -16.74 9.20 -5.21
N GLU A 64 -16.99 10.48 -5.47
CA GLU A 64 -15.94 11.51 -5.55
C GLU A 64 -15.23 11.67 -4.19
N ARG A 65 -14.77 10.54 -3.64
CA ARG A 65 -13.83 10.35 -2.56
C ARG A 65 -12.76 9.42 -3.09
N SER A 66 -12.08 9.88 -4.14
CA SER A 66 -10.61 9.98 -4.13
C SER A 66 -10.07 10.44 -5.49
N ALA A 67 -10.38 11.67 -5.90
CA ALA A 67 -9.33 12.56 -6.42
C ALA A 67 -8.63 13.28 -5.24
N ASP A 68 -8.66 12.62 -4.08
CA ASP A 68 -7.73 12.82 -3.00
C ASP A 68 -6.64 11.78 -3.25
N PRO A 69 -5.44 12.20 -3.68
CA PRO A 69 -4.31 11.31 -3.79
C PRO A 69 -4.20 10.45 -2.53
N ASP A 70 -4.52 10.99 -1.34
CA ASP A 70 -4.39 10.28 -0.06
C ASP A 70 -5.34 9.09 0.08
N LEU A 71 -6.48 9.02 -0.62
CA LEU A 71 -7.39 7.86 -0.57
C LEU A 71 -7.03 6.77 -1.59
N LEU A 72 -6.48 7.14 -2.75
CA LEU A 72 -5.80 6.21 -3.67
C LEU A 72 -4.48 5.70 -3.06
N PHE A 73 -3.79 6.58 -2.34
CA PHE A 73 -2.63 6.25 -1.52
C PHE A 73 -3.04 5.43 -0.30
N LEU A 74 -4.18 5.64 0.36
CA LEU A 74 -4.60 4.77 1.47
C LEU A 74 -4.75 3.32 1.01
N GLY A 75 -5.30 3.08 -0.18
CA GLY A 75 -5.32 1.74 -0.78
C GLY A 75 -3.94 1.21 -1.17
N THR A 76 -3.02 2.08 -1.57
CA THR A 76 -1.65 1.70 -1.98
C THR A 76 -0.72 1.51 -0.78
N THR A 77 -0.71 2.44 0.16
CA THR A 77 -0.10 2.39 1.48
C THR A 77 -0.56 1.17 2.25
N GLU A 78 -1.86 0.82 2.28
CA GLU A 78 -2.31 -0.40 2.97
C GLU A 78 -1.76 -1.67 2.29
N ARG A 79 -1.73 -1.69 0.94
CA ARG A 79 -1.12 -2.80 0.18
C ARG A 79 0.38 -2.93 0.44
N ILE A 80 1.10 -1.80 0.43
CA ILE A 80 2.53 -1.75 0.73
C ILE A 80 2.76 -2.18 2.19
N ALA A 81 2.03 -1.62 3.15
CA ALA A 81 2.14 -1.96 4.57
C ALA A 81 1.93 -3.45 4.84
N ARG A 82 0.94 -4.06 4.19
CA ARG A 82 0.72 -5.51 4.27
C ARG A 82 1.88 -6.29 3.65
N ALA A 83 2.40 -5.88 2.50
CA ALA A 83 3.54 -6.53 1.87
C ALA A 83 4.83 -6.43 2.72
N LEU A 84 5.06 -5.28 3.36
CA LEU A 84 6.17 -5.10 4.31
C LEU A 84 6.04 -6.07 5.48
N HIS A 85 4.82 -6.20 6.03
CA HIS A 85 4.52 -7.17 7.08
C HIS A 85 4.72 -8.62 6.61
N ASP A 86 4.27 -8.97 5.41
CA ASP A 86 4.42 -10.32 4.85
C ASP A 86 5.91 -10.68 4.66
N VAL A 87 6.75 -9.73 4.24
CA VAL A 87 8.22 -9.92 4.16
C VAL A 87 8.82 -10.12 5.54
N TYR A 88 8.40 -9.34 6.54
CA TYR A 88 8.84 -9.52 7.93
C TYR A 88 8.44 -10.92 8.47
N VAL A 89 7.19 -11.34 8.24
CA VAL A 89 6.70 -12.66 8.66
C VAL A 89 7.51 -13.76 8.01
N ALA A 90 7.69 -13.72 6.68
CA ALA A 90 8.47 -14.71 5.96
C ALA A 90 9.92 -14.80 6.45
N GLY A 91 10.55 -13.65 6.74
CA GLY A 91 11.89 -13.59 7.32
C GLY A 91 11.97 -14.21 8.71
N MET A 92 11.01 -13.92 9.57
CA MET A 92 10.93 -14.49 10.92
C MET A 92 10.68 -16.01 10.90
N GLU A 93 9.76 -16.47 10.05
CA GLU A 93 9.47 -17.90 9.85
C GLU A 93 10.67 -18.67 9.30
N ALA A 94 11.40 -18.08 8.34
CA ALA A 94 12.64 -18.66 7.83
C ALA A 94 13.71 -18.81 8.93
N ASN A 95 13.67 -17.95 9.96
CA ASN A 95 14.51 -18.05 11.15
C ASN A 95 13.90 -18.94 12.26
N GLY A 96 12.83 -19.68 11.95
CA GLY A 96 12.19 -20.64 12.85
C GLY A 96 11.29 -20.00 13.90
N TRP A 97 10.85 -18.76 13.71
CA TRP A 97 9.79 -18.18 14.53
C TRP A 97 8.41 -18.64 14.07
N ALA A 98 7.47 -18.71 15.02
CA ALA A 98 6.09 -19.07 14.77
C ALA A 98 5.13 -18.08 15.41
N TYR A 99 3.94 -17.96 14.84
CA TYR A 99 2.87 -17.17 15.44
C TYR A 99 2.38 -17.79 16.75
N GLY A 100 2.14 -16.94 17.74
CA GLY A 100 1.34 -17.25 18.91
C GLY A 100 0.97 -15.99 19.70
N PRO A 101 -0.09 -16.04 20.52
CA PRO A 101 -0.69 -14.86 21.14
C PRO A 101 0.18 -14.22 22.24
N VAL A 102 1.17 -14.96 22.76
CA VAL A 102 2.08 -14.51 23.82
C VAL A 102 3.51 -14.69 23.33
N ARG A 103 4.34 -13.68 23.56
CA ARG A 103 5.76 -13.70 23.20
C ARG A 103 6.51 -14.73 24.04
N ASP A 104 7.27 -15.60 23.39
CA ASP A 104 8.14 -16.60 24.02
C ASP A 104 9.42 -16.73 23.17
N ASP A 105 10.52 -16.14 23.65
CA ASP A 105 11.78 -16.11 22.89
C ASP A 105 12.47 -17.48 22.84
N GLU A 106 12.34 -18.30 23.88
CA GLU A 106 12.94 -19.63 23.93
C GLU A 106 12.31 -20.56 22.89
N ARG A 107 10.98 -20.46 22.74
CA ARG A 107 10.21 -21.24 21.77
C ARG A 107 10.06 -20.53 20.42
N ARG A 108 10.62 -19.33 20.28
CA ARG A 108 10.53 -18.45 19.11
C ARG A 108 9.09 -18.18 18.68
N ILE A 109 8.23 -17.85 19.64
CA ILE A 109 6.83 -17.49 19.40
C ILE A 109 6.69 -15.98 19.51
N SER A 110 6.02 -15.35 18.54
CA SER A 110 5.75 -13.91 18.59
C SER A 110 4.34 -13.56 18.11
N PRO A 111 3.59 -12.69 18.82
CA PRO A 111 2.31 -12.18 18.36
C PRO A 111 2.45 -11.25 17.16
N SER A 112 3.65 -10.73 16.89
CA SER A 112 3.94 -9.95 15.69
C SER A 112 3.83 -10.75 14.39
N LEU A 113 3.66 -12.07 14.45
CA LEU A 113 3.47 -12.93 13.27
C LEU A 113 1.99 -13.23 12.99
N ALA A 114 1.06 -12.55 13.68
CA ALA A 114 -0.36 -12.68 13.42
C ALA A 114 -0.70 -12.31 11.96
N PRO A 115 -1.74 -12.92 11.38
CA PRO A 115 -2.29 -12.47 10.11
C PRO A 115 -2.65 -10.97 10.17
N TRP A 116 -2.50 -10.24 9.06
CA TRP A 116 -2.72 -8.78 9.02
C TRP A 116 -4.01 -8.32 9.71
N GLY A 117 -5.15 -9.02 9.51
CA GLY A 117 -6.43 -8.66 10.11
C GLY A 117 -6.50 -8.84 11.65
N GLU A 118 -5.61 -9.63 12.21
CA GLU A 118 -5.52 -9.93 13.65
C GLU A 118 -4.32 -9.24 14.32
N LEU A 119 -3.49 -8.55 13.54
CA LEU A 119 -2.31 -7.84 14.01
C LEU A 119 -2.73 -6.65 14.88
N ASP A 120 -2.00 -6.48 15.98
CA ASP A 120 -2.15 -5.33 16.88
C ASP A 120 -2.12 -4.01 16.10
N GLU A 121 -3.02 -3.08 16.46
CA GLU A 121 -3.18 -1.81 15.73
C GLU A 121 -1.91 -0.94 15.77
N GLU A 122 -1.11 -1.03 16.83
CA GLU A 122 0.16 -0.31 16.93
C GLU A 122 1.16 -0.83 15.88
N LEU A 123 1.20 -2.15 15.67
CA LEU A 123 2.05 -2.77 14.65
C LEU A 123 1.53 -2.48 13.23
N ARG A 124 0.21 -2.52 13.01
CA ARG A 124 -0.37 -2.11 11.71
C ARG A 124 -0.07 -0.65 11.40
N ARG A 125 -0.25 0.25 12.37
CA ARG A 125 0.11 1.66 12.24
C ARG A 125 1.59 1.83 11.90
N ALA A 126 2.49 1.14 12.59
CA ALA A 126 3.93 1.22 12.30
C ALA A 126 4.27 0.82 10.85
N ASN A 127 3.64 -0.24 10.32
CA ASN A 127 3.79 -0.66 8.93
C ASN A 127 3.21 0.36 7.93
N ARG A 128 2.05 0.96 8.24
CA ARG A 128 1.46 2.04 7.42
C ARG A 128 2.34 3.27 7.38
N ASP A 129 2.89 3.67 8.53
CA ASP A 129 3.79 4.81 8.62
C ASP A 129 5.11 4.57 7.88
N GLN A 130 5.57 3.31 7.80
CA GLN A 130 6.72 2.94 6.97
C GLN A 130 6.36 3.00 5.48
N ALA A 131 5.22 2.45 5.09
CA ALA A 131 4.71 2.48 3.73
C ALA A 131 4.48 3.92 3.22
N ALA A 132 3.98 4.81 4.07
CA ALA A 132 3.79 6.23 3.73
C ALA A 132 5.11 6.94 3.40
N GLY A 133 6.21 6.52 4.02
CA GLY A 133 7.55 7.06 3.77
C GLY A 133 8.23 6.52 2.52
N VAL A 134 7.58 5.68 1.71
CA VAL A 134 8.16 5.14 0.46
C VAL A 134 8.29 6.22 -0.60
N GLY A 135 7.27 7.08 -0.77
CA GLY A 135 7.30 8.14 -1.79
C GLY A 135 8.46 9.12 -1.57
N GLU A 136 8.61 9.61 -0.34
CA GLU A 136 9.69 10.53 0.05
C GLU A 136 11.09 9.95 -0.21
N LYS A 137 11.28 8.65 0.05
CA LYS A 137 12.52 7.94 -0.28
C LYS A 137 12.78 7.93 -1.78
N LEU A 138 11.79 7.53 -2.58
CA LEU A 138 11.96 7.48 -4.04
C LEU A 138 12.28 8.86 -4.60
N ASP A 139 11.58 9.90 -4.15
CA ASP A 139 11.82 11.28 -4.57
C ASP A 139 13.26 11.73 -4.27
N ALA A 140 13.81 11.36 -3.11
CA ALA A 140 15.18 11.73 -2.71
C ALA A 140 16.27 11.18 -3.65
N VAL A 141 15.99 10.11 -4.39
CA VAL A 141 16.91 9.52 -5.38
C VAL A 141 16.43 9.70 -6.82
N GLY A 142 15.49 10.64 -7.05
CA GLY A 142 14.96 10.94 -8.38
C GLY A 142 14.19 9.78 -9.01
N CYS A 143 13.49 9.00 -8.18
CA CYS A 143 12.65 7.88 -8.58
C CYS A 143 11.18 8.18 -8.31
N GLY A 144 10.29 7.48 -9.02
CA GLY A 144 8.84 7.51 -8.77
C GLY A 144 8.21 6.13 -8.95
N LEU A 145 6.92 6.03 -8.64
CA LEU A 145 6.12 4.83 -8.88
C LEU A 145 5.40 4.91 -10.22
N SER A 146 5.33 3.79 -10.92
CA SER A 146 4.57 3.59 -12.15
C SER A 146 3.70 2.34 -12.03
N ASP A 147 2.46 2.40 -12.50
CA ASP A 147 1.56 1.24 -12.66
C ASP A 147 1.73 0.56 -14.04
N VAL A 148 2.45 1.20 -14.95
CA VAL A 148 2.84 0.62 -16.23
C VAL A 148 4.09 -0.23 -16.02
N ARG A 149 3.96 -1.52 -16.34
CA ARG A 149 5.06 -2.47 -16.34
C ARG A 149 6.17 -1.99 -17.28
N GLY A 150 7.34 -1.70 -16.72
CA GLY A 150 8.55 -1.49 -17.50
C GLY A 150 8.93 -2.76 -18.30
N PRO A 151 9.88 -2.67 -19.25
CA PRO A 151 10.40 -3.86 -19.92
C PRO A 151 10.76 -4.95 -18.91
N ALA A 152 10.41 -6.20 -19.21
CA ALA A 152 10.34 -7.31 -18.24
C ALA A 152 11.66 -7.68 -17.55
N SER A 153 12.79 -7.05 -17.86
CA SER A 153 14.13 -7.43 -17.39
C SER A 153 14.72 -6.57 -16.27
N ASP A 154 14.23 -5.35 -16.02
CA ASP A 154 15.00 -4.41 -15.19
C ASP A 154 14.17 -3.96 -13.99
N LEU A 155 14.16 -4.77 -12.92
CA LEU A 155 13.93 -4.21 -11.59
C LEU A 155 14.99 -3.14 -11.37
N LEU A 156 14.57 -1.96 -10.95
CA LEU A 156 15.50 -0.90 -10.61
C LEU A 156 16.38 -1.37 -9.46
N VAL A 157 17.69 -1.24 -9.64
CA VAL A 157 18.69 -1.48 -8.59
C VAL A 157 19.22 -0.12 -8.18
N PHE A 158 19.12 0.18 -6.89
CA PHE A 158 19.71 1.40 -6.33
C PHE A 158 21.24 1.30 -6.33
N GLY A 159 21.91 2.40 -6.62
CA GLY A 159 23.35 2.51 -6.47
C GLY A 159 23.78 2.52 -4.99
N PRO A 160 25.04 2.25 -4.66
CA PRO A 160 25.51 2.19 -3.27
C PRO A 160 25.21 3.47 -2.47
N ASP A 161 25.45 4.65 -3.05
CA ASP A 161 25.21 5.94 -2.38
C ASP A 161 23.71 6.20 -2.15
N GLU A 162 22.86 5.70 -3.04
CA GLU A 162 21.41 5.78 -2.89
C GLU A 162 20.94 4.85 -1.78
N VAL A 163 21.48 3.64 -1.72
CA VAL A 163 21.19 2.69 -0.64
C VAL A 163 21.56 3.29 0.72
N GLU A 164 22.74 3.90 0.85
CA GLU A 164 23.14 4.56 2.10
C GLU A 164 22.19 5.71 2.47
N LEU A 165 21.88 6.62 1.53
CA LEU A 165 20.98 7.74 1.76
C LEU A 165 19.59 7.27 2.21
N LEU A 166 19.01 6.32 1.50
CA LEU A 166 17.67 5.82 1.77
C LEU A 166 17.59 5.02 3.08
N ALA A 167 18.67 4.32 3.44
CA ALA A 167 18.76 3.58 4.69
C ALA A 167 18.87 4.53 5.89
N GLU A 168 19.67 5.59 5.77
CA GLU A 168 19.73 6.67 6.77
C GLU A 168 18.37 7.35 6.94
N MET A 169 17.66 7.66 5.84
CA MET A 169 16.31 8.21 5.89
C MET A 169 15.31 7.27 6.61
N GLU A 170 15.41 5.96 6.41
CA GLU A 170 14.55 4.99 7.10
C GLU A 170 14.83 4.95 8.60
N HIS A 171 16.12 4.92 8.97
CA HIS A 171 16.53 4.97 10.37
C HIS A 171 16.06 6.24 11.07
N GLU A 172 16.28 7.41 10.46
CA GLU A 172 15.83 8.69 11.01
C GLU A 172 14.30 8.74 11.16
N ARG A 173 13.57 8.22 10.19
CA ARG A 173 12.10 8.14 10.23
C ARG A 173 11.65 7.24 11.39
N TRP A 174 12.29 6.08 11.57
CA TRP A 174 12.01 5.17 12.67
C TRP A 174 12.35 5.78 14.04
N GLU A 175 13.52 6.41 14.17
CA GLU A 175 13.93 7.10 15.39
C GLU A 175 12.92 8.18 15.77
N ARG A 176 12.52 9.00 14.79
CA ARG A 176 11.51 10.05 14.96
C ARG A 176 10.18 9.48 15.43
N ASP A 177 9.76 8.33 14.92
CA ASP A 177 8.53 7.67 15.37
C ASP A 177 8.61 7.20 16.82
N LEU A 178 9.68 6.50 17.17
CA LEU A 178 9.90 6.02 18.53
C LEU A 178 9.97 7.18 19.52
N ARG A 179 10.70 8.26 19.20
CA ARG A 179 10.75 9.46 20.04
C ARG A 179 9.38 10.10 20.23
N ARG A 180 8.56 10.23 19.17
CA ARG A 180 7.17 10.73 19.30
C ARG A 180 6.31 9.86 20.23
N ARG A 181 6.59 8.57 20.29
CA ARG A 181 5.92 7.61 21.18
C ARG A 181 6.52 7.54 22.58
N GLY A 182 7.46 8.43 22.89
CA GLY A 182 8.08 8.57 24.20
C GLY A 182 9.19 7.56 24.48
N TRP A 183 9.77 6.94 23.44
CA TRP A 183 10.93 6.07 23.63
C TRP A 183 12.20 6.88 23.88
N THR A 184 13.10 6.32 24.69
CA THR A 184 14.37 6.95 25.09
C THR A 184 15.57 6.04 24.84
N LEU A 185 16.76 6.61 24.70
CA LEU A 185 17.99 5.83 24.52
C LEU A 185 18.26 4.93 25.74
N GLY A 186 18.57 3.66 25.50
CA GLY A 186 18.92 2.69 26.55
C GLY A 186 19.02 1.27 25.99
N ALA A 187 19.23 0.27 26.83
CA ALA A 187 19.13 -1.13 26.39
C ALA A 187 17.71 -1.42 25.84
N TRP A 188 17.57 -2.37 24.93
CA TRP A 188 16.26 -2.70 24.36
C TRP A 188 15.31 -3.21 25.45
N ASP A 189 14.25 -2.45 25.73
CA ASP A 189 13.20 -2.80 26.68
C ASP A 189 11.88 -2.19 26.21
N ARG A 190 10.89 -3.05 25.97
CA ARG A 190 9.58 -2.64 25.45
C ARG A 190 8.70 -2.00 26.54
N GLU A 191 8.82 -2.42 27.79
CA GLU A 191 8.04 -1.89 28.91
C GLU A 191 8.57 -0.52 29.31
N ALA A 192 9.89 -0.39 29.43
CA ALA A 192 10.55 0.88 29.72
C ALA A 192 10.60 1.83 28.50
N ARG A 193 10.21 1.34 27.30
CA ARG A 193 10.30 2.05 26.02
C ARG A 193 11.72 2.57 25.74
N THR A 194 12.71 1.71 25.95
CA THR A 194 14.11 2.03 25.64
C THR A 194 14.63 1.25 24.45
N SER A 195 15.47 1.89 23.65
CA SER A 195 16.10 1.27 22.49
C SER A 195 17.53 1.77 22.32
N PRO A 196 18.50 0.87 22.00
CA PRO A 196 19.90 1.25 21.90
C PRO A 196 20.20 1.97 20.58
N TYR A 197 19.28 1.89 19.63
CA TYR A 197 19.43 2.46 18.30
C TYR A 197 18.86 3.88 18.18
N LEU A 198 18.48 4.53 19.29
CA LEU A 198 18.09 5.95 19.28
C LEU A 198 19.32 6.87 19.28
N ILE A 199 20.22 6.61 18.34
CA ILE A 199 21.49 7.30 18.10
C ILE A 199 21.61 7.67 16.62
N PRO A 200 22.45 8.66 16.25
CA PRO A 200 22.66 9.03 14.86
C PRO A 200 23.11 7.85 13.99
N TRP A 201 22.73 7.85 12.72
CA TRP A 201 23.09 6.81 11.74
C TRP A 201 24.61 6.52 11.72
N SER A 202 25.43 7.56 11.80
CA SER A 202 26.89 7.47 11.84
C SER A 202 27.47 6.73 13.05
N GLU A 203 26.67 6.57 14.12
CA GLU A 203 27.07 5.90 15.37
C GLU A 203 26.56 4.46 15.45
N LEU A 204 25.74 4.02 14.50
CA LEU A 204 25.26 2.64 14.43
C LEU A 204 26.37 1.67 14.04
N ASP A 205 26.31 0.47 14.63
CA ASP A 205 27.08 -0.68 14.13
C ASP A 205 26.61 -1.09 12.72
N GLU A 206 27.47 -1.81 12.00
CA GLU A 206 27.18 -2.23 10.63
C GLU A 206 26.00 -3.21 10.57
N ASP A 207 25.80 -4.05 11.59
CA ASP A 207 24.68 -5.00 11.63
C ASP A 207 23.33 -4.29 11.71
N ALA A 208 23.23 -3.18 12.42
CA ALA A 208 22.07 -2.30 12.45
C ALA A 208 21.87 -1.63 11.09
N ARG A 209 22.89 -0.98 10.54
CA ARG A 209 22.80 -0.30 9.24
C ARG A 209 22.43 -1.26 8.10
N ASP A 210 22.98 -2.46 8.11
CA ASP A 210 22.68 -3.50 7.13
C ASP A 210 21.21 -3.94 7.13
N ARG A 211 20.47 -3.78 8.23
CA ARG A 211 19.04 -4.07 8.25
C ARG A 211 18.26 -3.05 7.42
N ASP A 212 18.56 -1.76 7.58
CA ASP A 212 17.95 -0.69 6.80
C ASP A 212 18.38 -0.74 5.32
N ARG A 213 19.66 -1.04 5.04
CA ARG A 213 20.15 -1.25 3.65
C ARG A 213 19.40 -2.36 2.94
N ARG A 214 19.30 -3.55 3.56
CA ARG A 214 18.58 -4.70 2.98
C ARG A 214 17.11 -4.39 2.72
N PHE A 215 16.49 -3.62 3.60
CA PHE A 215 15.12 -3.15 3.40
C PHE A 215 15.00 -2.31 2.13
N VAL A 216 15.87 -1.31 1.99
CA VAL A 216 15.89 -0.41 0.82
C VAL A 216 16.19 -1.17 -0.47
N GLU A 217 17.18 -2.07 -0.46
CA GLU A 217 17.54 -2.90 -1.62
C GLU A 217 16.37 -3.79 -2.08
N GLY A 218 15.58 -4.30 -1.13
CA GLY A 218 14.40 -5.14 -1.42
C GLY A 218 13.17 -4.36 -1.88
N LEU A 219 13.13 -3.04 -1.67
CA LEU A 219 11.96 -2.21 -1.92
C LEU A 219 11.45 -2.27 -3.37
N PRO A 220 12.30 -2.20 -4.42
CA PRO A 220 11.83 -2.30 -5.81
C PRO A 220 11.16 -3.65 -6.11
N GLY A 221 11.69 -4.74 -5.56
CA GLY A 221 11.12 -6.08 -5.71
C GLY A 221 9.77 -6.22 -5.00
N LEU A 222 9.65 -5.69 -3.77
CA LEU A 222 8.40 -5.67 -3.01
C LEU A 222 7.31 -4.91 -3.78
N LEU A 223 7.63 -3.72 -4.28
CA LEU A 223 6.69 -2.90 -5.04
C LEU A 223 6.26 -3.59 -6.35
N ALA A 224 7.19 -4.23 -7.05
CA ALA A 224 6.88 -4.95 -8.29
C ALA A 224 5.91 -6.12 -8.06
N GLY A 225 6.01 -6.80 -6.90
CA GLY A 225 5.04 -7.82 -6.49
C GLY A 225 3.61 -7.29 -6.31
N LEU A 226 3.46 -5.98 -6.08
CA LEU A 226 2.18 -5.28 -5.98
C LEU A 226 1.71 -4.67 -7.30
N GLY A 227 2.44 -4.91 -8.39
CA GLY A 227 2.19 -4.27 -9.69
C GLY A 227 2.58 -2.79 -9.72
N LEU A 228 3.57 -2.40 -8.92
CA LEU A 228 4.11 -1.04 -8.87
C LEU A 228 5.60 -1.09 -9.22
N TRP A 229 6.02 -0.36 -10.24
CA TRP A 229 7.41 -0.33 -10.69
C TRP A 229 8.08 0.96 -10.26
N VAL A 230 9.28 0.83 -9.69
CA VAL A 230 10.14 1.98 -9.43
C VAL A 230 10.82 2.39 -10.73
N VAL A 231 10.68 3.66 -11.11
CA VAL A 231 11.24 4.22 -12.35
C VAL A 231 12.07 5.46 -12.05
N ARG A 232 13.13 5.69 -12.81
CA ARG A 232 13.88 6.95 -12.77
C ARG A 232 13.04 8.06 -13.40
N LEU A 233 13.03 9.22 -12.76
CA LEU A 233 12.37 10.41 -13.27
C LEU A 233 13.38 11.24 -14.08
N GLU A 234 12.97 11.72 -15.25
CA GLU A 234 13.77 12.68 -16.02
C GLU A 234 13.85 14.01 -15.27
N PRO A 235 14.97 14.77 -15.36
CA PRO A 235 15.10 16.08 -14.74
C PRO A 235 13.95 17.01 -15.17
N GLY A 236 13.10 17.41 -14.22
CA GLY A 236 11.96 18.30 -14.47
C GLY A 236 10.60 17.61 -14.67
N GLN A 237 10.52 16.28 -14.66
CA GLN A 237 9.24 15.59 -14.41
C GLN A 237 8.91 15.68 -12.92
N ALA A 238 8.25 16.76 -12.51
CA ALA A 238 7.48 16.71 -11.26
C ALA A 238 6.43 15.59 -11.39
N LEU A 239 6.25 14.81 -10.32
CA LEU A 239 5.13 13.88 -10.18
C LEU A 239 3.85 14.64 -10.56
N ARG A 240 3.30 14.30 -11.73
CA ARG A 240 1.91 14.66 -12.01
C ARG A 240 1.10 13.79 -11.08
N HIS A 241 0.75 14.34 -9.92
CA HIS A 241 -0.29 13.80 -9.07
C HIS A 241 -1.51 13.61 -9.97
N ALA A 242 -1.81 12.36 -10.29
CA ALA A 242 -2.96 11.92 -11.06
C ALA A 242 -4.05 11.48 -10.10
#